data_AF-J3MQ52-F1
#
_entry.id   AF-J3MQ52-F1
#
_cell.length_a   1.000
_cell.length_b   1.000
_cell.length_c   1.000
_cell.angle_alpha   90.00
_cell.angle_beta   90.00
_cell.angle_gamma   90.00
#
_symmetry.space_group_name_H-M   'P 1'
#
loop_
_entity.id
_entity.type
_entity.pdbx_description
1 polymer ?
#
loop_
_entity_poly.entity_id
_entity_poly.type
_entity_poly.pdbx_seq_one_letter_code
_entity_poly.pdbx_strand_id
1 'polypeptide(L)'
;MRDAEEALPPRSQLHYSMKEKEGVFQMTISTNYDDIGGYDIEVGQRAFSNCHRSLLMAEDLVTQKRLRELNSGPLSLPVVAISESIRFPLLQQWVLGTFSAPPSVNYQEKRVPQKLSDDFKKWASYSRALVTQDLPTRCELTLAQIAEKLGVLKWKADWMQHAGAASPSPKRFKDVRSQSHSHTSH
;
A
#
# COMPACT_ATOMS: atom_id res chain seq x y z
N MET A 1 22.47 -6.09 10.10
CA MET A 1 21.54 -4.94 10.11
C MET A 1 20.28 -5.45 10.79
N ARG A 2 19.77 -4.78 11.83
CA ARG A 2 18.62 -5.29 12.61
C ARG A 2 17.33 -4.87 11.89
N ASP A 3 16.65 -5.80 11.23
CA ASP A 3 15.37 -5.56 10.52
C ASP A 3 14.30 -4.85 11.38
N ALA A 4 14.40 -4.93 12.72
CA ALA A 4 13.54 -4.23 13.64
C ALA A 4 13.66 -2.68 13.61
N GLU A 5 14.82 -2.12 13.24
CA GLU A 5 15.00 -0.66 13.11
C GLU A 5 14.43 -0.11 11.79
N GLU A 6 14.30 -0.93 10.75
CA GLU A 6 13.63 -0.56 9.49
C GLU A 6 12.10 -0.60 9.59
N ALA A 7 11.56 -1.38 10.53
CA ALA A 7 10.12 -1.59 10.66
C ALA A 7 9.40 -0.57 11.57
N LEU A 8 10.15 0.17 12.40
CA LEU A 8 9.58 1.17 13.30
C LEU A 8 9.52 2.55 12.62
N PRO A 9 8.48 3.35 12.86
CA PRO A 9 8.42 4.71 12.33
C PRO A 9 9.64 5.51 12.83
N PRO A 10 10.21 6.42 12.02
CA PRO A 10 11.29 7.29 12.47
C PRO A 10 10.91 8.04 13.75
N ARG A 11 11.82 8.12 14.72
CA ARG A 11 11.56 8.83 15.99
C ARG A 11 11.33 10.34 15.85
N SER A 12 11.67 10.90 14.70
CA SER A 12 11.31 12.26 14.30
C SER A 12 9.83 12.43 13.96
N GLN A 13 9.12 11.34 13.62
CA GLN A 13 7.69 11.32 13.31
C GLN A 13 6.86 10.84 14.51
N LEU A 14 7.37 9.89 15.29
CA LEU A 14 6.72 9.37 16.48
C LEU A 14 7.76 9.14 17.59
N HIS A 15 7.64 9.87 18.71
CA HIS A 15 8.56 9.67 19.82
C HIS A 15 8.24 8.39 20.58
N TYR A 16 9.22 7.49 20.74
CA TYR A 16 9.12 6.29 21.57
C TYR A 16 10.47 5.91 22.19
N SER A 17 10.40 5.26 23.36
CA SER A 17 11.55 4.72 24.07
C SER A 17 12.03 3.41 23.43
N MET A 18 13.34 3.26 23.25
CA MET A 18 13.98 2.00 22.85
C MET A 18 14.38 1.15 24.05
N LYS A 19 14.15 1.64 25.28
CA LYS A 19 14.40 0.83 26.47
C LYS A 19 13.42 -0.34 26.48
N GLU A 20 13.93 -1.48 26.88
CA GLU A 20 13.13 -2.69 27.03
C GLU A 20 11.91 -2.39 27.92
N LYS A 21 10.70 -2.75 27.46
CA LYS A 21 9.44 -2.61 28.21
C LYS A 21 8.93 -1.18 28.46
N GLU A 22 9.50 -0.14 27.83
CA GLU A 22 9.06 1.26 28.05
C GLU A 22 8.47 1.94 26.81
N GLY A 23 8.55 1.36 25.61
CA GLY A 23 8.05 2.05 24.41
C GLY A 23 7.62 1.14 23.28
N VAL A 24 8.48 0.23 22.84
CA VAL A 24 8.15 -0.73 21.79
C VAL A 24 7.76 -2.05 22.42
N PHE A 25 6.51 -2.44 22.21
CA PHE A 25 6.04 -3.78 22.55
C PHE A 25 5.94 -4.63 21.28
N GLN A 26 6.72 -5.72 21.23
CA GLN A 26 6.66 -6.65 20.11
C GLN A 26 5.57 -7.70 20.33
N MET A 27 4.56 -7.70 19.45
CA MET A 27 3.52 -8.72 19.47
C MET A 27 4.03 -10.05 18.88
N THR A 28 3.52 -11.17 19.36
CA THR A 28 3.91 -12.52 18.91
C THR A 28 3.14 -12.99 17.66
N ILE A 29 2.74 -12.06 16.80
CA ILE A 29 2.02 -12.30 15.55
C ILE A 29 2.78 -11.66 14.38
N SER A 30 2.54 -12.15 13.16
CA SER A 30 3.03 -11.44 11.98
C SER A 30 2.09 -10.30 11.57
N THR A 31 2.49 -9.57 10.54
CA THR A 31 1.70 -8.48 9.93
C THR A 31 0.92 -8.93 8.69
N ASN A 32 0.89 -10.24 8.39
CA ASN A 32 0.08 -10.76 7.30
C ASN A 32 -1.43 -10.64 7.64
N TYR A 33 -2.28 -10.65 6.61
CA TYR A 33 -3.73 -10.50 6.83
C TYR A 33 -4.30 -11.59 7.74
N ASP A 34 -3.86 -12.84 7.60
CA ASP A 34 -4.43 -13.97 8.35
C ASP A 34 -4.19 -13.82 9.87
N ASP A 35 -3.05 -13.25 10.26
CA ASP A 35 -2.66 -13.04 11.65
C ASP A 35 -3.29 -11.78 12.27
N ILE A 36 -3.54 -10.73 11.50
CA ILE A 36 -4.10 -9.46 12.00
C ILE A 36 -5.64 -9.40 11.99
N GLY A 37 -6.32 -10.45 11.53
CA GLY A 37 -7.80 -10.54 11.52
C GLY A 37 -8.46 -10.51 10.15
N GLY A 38 -7.67 -10.58 9.09
CA GLY A 38 -8.12 -10.65 7.70
C GLY A 38 -8.33 -9.27 7.08
N TYR A 39 -9.04 -9.28 5.95
CA TYR A 39 -9.48 -8.07 5.24
C TYR A 39 -10.98 -8.07 4.96
N ASP A 40 -11.68 -9.16 5.26
CA ASP A 40 -13.13 -9.27 5.25
C ASP A 40 -13.70 -8.74 6.57
N ILE A 41 -13.62 -7.42 6.74
CA ILE A 41 -13.97 -6.73 7.97
C ILE A 41 -15.11 -5.74 7.77
N GLU A 42 -15.75 -5.38 8.88
CA GLU A 42 -16.71 -4.30 8.93
C GLU A 42 -15.99 -2.95 9.06
N VAL A 43 -16.41 -1.99 8.24
CA VAL A 43 -15.92 -0.61 8.24
C VAL A 43 -17.10 0.33 8.50
N GLY A 44 -16.86 1.33 9.34
CA GLY A 44 -17.85 2.31 9.75
C GLY A 44 -17.47 2.92 11.10
N GLN A 45 -18.37 3.76 11.64
CA GLN A 45 -18.07 4.59 12.79
C GLN A 45 -17.90 3.78 14.08
N ARG A 46 -18.71 2.74 14.28
CA ARG A 46 -18.60 1.86 15.45
C ARG A 46 -17.39 0.95 15.33
N ALA A 47 -17.09 0.39 14.15
CA ALA A 47 -15.87 -0.39 13.96
C ALA A 47 -14.63 0.46 14.25
N PHE A 48 -14.60 1.70 13.74
CA PHE A 48 -13.51 2.64 14.03
C PHE A 48 -13.38 2.98 15.51
N SER A 49 -14.49 3.29 16.18
CA SER A 49 -14.49 3.60 17.62
C SER A 49 -14.02 2.40 18.46
N ASN A 50 -14.45 1.19 18.10
CA ASN A 50 -14.02 -0.04 18.76
C ASN A 50 -12.54 -0.31 18.53
N CYS A 51 -12.07 -0.19 17.28
CA CYS A 51 -10.66 -0.31 16.93
C CYS A 51 -9.80 0.63 17.76
N HIS A 52 -10.14 1.92 17.79
CA HIS A 52 -9.40 2.92 18.55
C HIS A 52 -9.30 2.56 20.04
N ARG A 53 -10.44 2.20 20.66
CA ARG A 53 -10.46 1.77 22.07
C ARG A 53 -9.62 0.52 22.33
N SER A 54 -9.74 -0.50 21.47
CA SER A 54 -8.96 -1.75 21.63
C SER A 54 -7.46 -1.52 21.47
N LEU A 55 -7.04 -0.66 20.52
CA LEU A 55 -5.63 -0.33 20.33
C LEU A 55 -5.03 0.45 21.51
N LEU A 56 -5.82 1.33 22.16
CA LEU A 56 -5.39 2.00 23.39
C LEU A 56 -5.17 1.02 24.56
N MET A 57 -5.80 -0.15 24.52
CA MET A 57 -5.67 -1.21 25.51
C MET A 57 -4.77 -2.36 25.04
N ALA A 58 -4.01 -2.19 23.96
CA ALA A 58 -3.31 -3.29 23.31
C ALA A 58 -2.31 -4.00 24.24
N GLU A 59 -1.58 -3.25 25.07
CA GLU A 59 -0.65 -3.81 26.05
C GLU A 59 -1.37 -4.72 27.07
N ASP A 60 -2.45 -4.22 27.67
CA ASP A 60 -3.26 -4.99 28.63
C ASP A 60 -3.84 -6.25 27.98
N LEU A 61 -4.36 -6.13 26.75
CA LEU A 61 -4.93 -7.25 26.03
C LEU A 61 -3.87 -8.31 25.71
N VAL A 62 -2.64 -7.92 25.35
CA VAL A 62 -1.58 -8.89 25.07
C VAL A 62 -1.07 -9.54 26.36
N THR A 63 -0.82 -8.77 27.41
CA THR A 63 -0.32 -9.27 28.70
C THR A 63 -1.33 -10.22 29.36
N GLN A 64 -2.63 -9.97 29.20
CA GLN A 64 -3.72 -10.85 29.65
C GLN A 64 -4.00 -12.04 28.71
N LYS A 65 -3.20 -12.24 27.65
CA LYS A 65 -3.39 -13.28 26.62
C LYS A 65 -4.74 -13.21 25.88
N ARG A 66 -5.30 -12.00 25.74
CA ARG A 66 -6.56 -11.67 25.05
C ARG A 66 -6.31 -11.11 23.64
N LEU A 67 -5.22 -11.54 22.99
CA LEU A 67 -4.84 -11.16 21.64
C LEU A 67 -5.96 -11.35 20.60
N ARG A 68 -6.85 -12.33 20.81
CA ARG A 68 -8.02 -12.56 19.94
C ARG A 68 -8.91 -11.32 19.78
N GLU A 69 -8.96 -10.44 20.78
CA GLU A 69 -9.75 -9.19 20.71
C GLU A 69 -9.10 -8.13 19.82
N LEU A 70 -7.78 -8.19 19.66
CA LEU A 70 -7.05 -7.36 18.70
C LEU A 70 -7.17 -7.93 17.28
N ASN A 71 -7.08 -9.27 17.16
CA ASN A 71 -7.15 -9.97 15.88
C ASN A 71 -8.60 -10.14 15.38
N SER A 72 -9.63 -9.71 16.12
CA SER A 72 -11.03 -9.77 15.68
C SER A 72 -11.48 -8.53 14.90
N GLY A 73 -10.56 -7.77 14.32
CA GLY A 73 -10.86 -6.54 13.57
C GLY A 73 -9.93 -5.37 13.89
N PRO A 74 -9.63 -5.04 15.16
CA PRO A 74 -8.86 -3.84 15.50
C PRO A 74 -7.49 -3.72 14.83
N LEU A 75 -6.74 -4.80 14.66
CA LEU A 75 -5.45 -4.73 13.95
C LEU A 75 -5.61 -4.59 12.43
N SER A 76 -6.61 -5.26 11.85
CA SER A 76 -6.90 -5.20 10.41
C SER A 76 -7.52 -3.88 9.96
N LEU A 77 -8.29 -3.19 10.81
CA LEU A 77 -9.05 -2.01 10.40
C LEU A 77 -8.15 -0.86 9.89
N PRO A 78 -7.06 -0.45 10.57
CA PRO A 78 -6.16 0.56 10.04
C PRO A 78 -5.46 0.13 8.74
N VAL A 79 -5.16 -1.17 8.62
CA VAL A 79 -4.57 -1.70 7.39
C VAL A 79 -5.55 -1.53 6.23
N VAL A 80 -6.79 -2.01 6.37
CA VAL A 80 -7.78 -1.96 5.30
C VAL A 80 -8.31 -0.55 5.05
N ALA A 81 -8.78 0.15 6.09
CA ALA A 81 -9.46 1.42 5.94
C ALA A 81 -8.52 2.60 5.65
N ILE A 82 -7.24 2.51 6.02
CA ILE A 82 -6.24 3.57 5.81
C ILE A 82 -5.20 3.13 4.78
N SER A 83 -4.44 2.07 5.08
CA SER A 83 -3.29 1.70 4.23
C SER A 83 -3.72 1.20 2.85
N GLU A 84 -4.72 0.32 2.76
CA GLU A 84 -5.24 -0.13 1.46
C GLU A 84 -5.99 0.99 0.75
N SER A 85 -6.68 1.90 1.46
CA SER A 85 -7.33 3.06 0.84
C SER A 85 -6.32 3.98 0.14
N ILE A 86 -5.13 4.16 0.71
CA ILE A 86 -4.05 4.92 0.05
C ILE A 86 -3.55 4.19 -1.21
N ARG A 87 -3.48 2.85 -1.16
CA ARG A 87 -3.02 2.03 -2.28
C ARG A 87 -4.05 1.87 -3.39
N PHE A 88 -5.33 1.87 -3.06
CA PHE A 88 -6.44 1.55 -3.96
C PHE A 88 -7.56 2.62 -3.87
N PRO A 89 -7.60 3.59 -4.80
CA PRO A 89 -8.53 4.73 -4.74
C PRO A 89 -10.01 4.32 -4.74
N LEU A 90 -10.38 3.23 -5.41
CA LEU A 90 -11.76 2.71 -5.37
C LEU A 90 -12.18 2.25 -3.96
N LEU A 91 -11.25 1.68 -3.18
CA LEU A 91 -11.51 1.37 -1.78
C LEU A 91 -11.68 2.64 -0.96
N GLN A 92 -10.82 3.65 -1.18
CA GLN A 92 -10.93 4.94 -0.50
C GLN A 92 -12.32 5.56 -0.69
N GLN A 93 -12.82 5.59 -1.93
CA GLN A 93 -14.16 6.11 -2.23
C GLN A 93 -15.25 5.33 -1.48
N TRP A 94 -15.15 4.00 -1.45
CA TRP A 94 -16.09 3.14 -0.73
C TRP A 94 -16.05 3.36 0.79
N VAL A 95 -14.84 3.48 1.37
CA VAL A 95 -14.64 3.78 2.80
C VAL A 95 -15.26 5.13 3.14
N LEU A 96 -14.92 6.19 2.40
CA LEU A 96 -15.48 7.54 2.64
C LEU A 96 -17.00 7.57 2.50
N GLY A 97 -17.56 6.86 1.52
CA GLY A 97 -19.01 6.72 1.35
C GLY A 97 -19.68 5.97 2.51
N THR A 98 -18.94 5.11 3.20
CA THR A 98 -19.44 4.40 4.40
C THR A 98 -19.52 5.32 5.61
N PHE A 99 -18.60 6.29 5.74
CA PHE A 99 -18.64 7.30 6.81
C PHE A 99 -19.56 8.48 6.52
N SER A 100 -19.96 8.69 5.26
CA SER A 100 -20.77 9.85 4.83
C SER A 100 -22.28 9.57 4.76
N ALA A 101 -22.72 8.37 5.17
CA ALA A 101 -24.14 8.00 5.12
C ALA A 101 -24.97 8.86 6.09
N PRO A 102 -26.17 9.36 5.69
CA PRO A 102 -27.01 10.17 6.56
C PRO A 102 -27.39 9.42 7.86
N PRO A 103 -27.47 10.12 9.01
CA PRO A 103 -27.79 9.52 10.32
C PRO A 103 -29.16 8.80 10.38
N SER A 104 -30.03 9.02 9.39
CA SER A 104 -31.38 8.45 9.31
C SER A 104 -31.43 7.02 8.78
N VAL A 105 -30.34 6.53 8.21
CA VAL A 105 -30.17 5.11 7.88
C VAL A 105 -29.31 4.54 9.00
N ASN A 106 -29.85 3.58 9.75
CA ASN A 106 -29.15 2.80 10.78
C ASN A 106 -27.64 2.79 10.51
N TYR A 107 -26.81 3.20 11.48
CA TYR A 107 -25.34 3.14 11.45
C TYR A 107 -24.87 1.71 11.12
N GLN A 108 -24.98 1.33 9.86
CA GLN A 108 -24.69 0.00 9.37
C GLN A 108 -23.25 0.06 8.93
N GLU A 109 -22.41 -0.49 9.81
CA GLU A 109 -21.10 -0.94 9.43
C GLU A 109 -21.23 -1.79 8.16
N LYS A 110 -20.40 -1.51 7.17
CA LYS A 110 -20.43 -2.24 5.90
C LYS A 110 -19.23 -3.16 5.84
N ARG A 111 -19.48 -4.40 5.45
CA ARG A 111 -18.43 -5.37 5.17
C ARG A 111 -17.71 -4.99 3.87
N VAL A 112 -16.39 -5.08 3.85
CA VAL A 112 -15.55 -4.78 2.69
C VAL A 112 -15.95 -5.68 1.52
N PRO A 113 -16.33 -5.14 0.35
CA PRO A 113 -16.68 -5.95 -0.81
C PRO A 113 -15.49 -6.77 -1.30
N GLN A 114 -15.72 -8.06 -1.57
CA GLN A 114 -14.69 -8.98 -2.07
C GLN A 114 -13.96 -8.44 -3.31
N LYS A 115 -14.71 -7.83 -4.24
CA LYS A 115 -14.16 -7.23 -5.47
C LYS A 115 -13.10 -6.17 -5.20
N LEU A 116 -13.17 -5.46 -4.07
CA LEU A 116 -12.18 -4.46 -3.69
C LEU A 116 -10.98 -5.09 -2.97
N SER A 117 -11.20 -6.15 -2.19
CA SER A 117 -10.14 -6.80 -1.41
C SER A 117 -9.32 -7.82 -2.20
N ASP A 118 -9.84 -8.35 -3.32
CA ASP A 118 -9.12 -9.26 -4.21
C ASP A 118 -7.77 -8.72 -4.73
N ASP A 119 -7.65 -7.38 -4.79
CA ASP A 119 -6.44 -6.72 -5.29
C ASP A 119 -5.40 -6.45 -4.20
N PHE A 120 -5.72 -6.59 -2.91
CA PHE A 120 -4.80 -6.27 -1.80
C PHE A 120 -3.49 -7.07 -1.89
N LYS A 121 -3.60 -8.39 -2.13
CA LYS A 121 -2.45 -9.29 -2.28
C LYS A 121 -1.66 -9.03 -3.58
N LYS A 122 -2.20 -8.24 -4.52
CA LYS A 122 -1.61 -7.95 -5.83
C LYS A 122 -0.88 -6.61 -5.89
N TRP A 123 -0.88 -5.81 -4.83
CA TRP A 123 -0.24 -4.49 -4.80
C TRP A 123 1.21 -4.52 -5.30
N ALA A 124 2.02 -5.47 -4.80
CA ALA A 124 3.42 -5.60 -5.18
C ALA A 124 3.59 -6.04 -6.64
N SER A 125 2.79 -7.00 -7.13
CA SER A 125 2.86 -7.46 -8.53
C SER A 125 2.39 -6.39 -9.51
N TYR A 126 1.32 -5.67 -9.19
CA TYR A 126 0.83 -4.55 -9.98
C TYR A 126 1.84 -3.41 -10.04
N SER A 127 2.44 -3.04 -8.90
CA SER A 127 3.48 -2.02 -8.85
C SER A 127 4.70 -2.41 -9.68
N ARG A 128 5.16 -3.67 -9.56
CA ARG A 128 6.25 -4.19 -10.39
C ARG A 128 5.90 -4.14 -11.87
N ALA A 129 4.68 -4.52 -12.25
CA ALA A 129 4.26 -4.52 -13.65
C ALA A 129 4.31 -3.13 -14.28
N LEU A 130 3.85 -2.11 -13.54
CA LEU A 130 3.94 -0.73 -14.01
C LEU A 130 5.37 -0.19 -14.06
N VAL A 131 6.22 -0.57 -13.10
CA VAL A 131 7.63 -0.14 -13.07
C VAL A 131 8.44 -0.79 -14.19
N THR A 132 8.23 -2.08 -14.43
CA THR A 132 9.01 -2.88 -15.40
C THR A 132 8.38 -2.97 -16.78
N GLN A 133 7.15 -2.47 -16.94
CA GLN A 133 6.33 -2.62 -18.15
C GLN A 133 6.09 -4.09 -18.55
N ASP A 134 6.11 -5.00 -17.58
CA ASP A 134 5.97 -6.44 -17.78
C ASP A 134 4.79 -6.98 -16.96
N LEU A 135 3.82 -7.60 -17.63
CA LEU A 135 2.62 -8.12 -16.98
C LEU A 135 2.90 -9.46 -16.30
N PRO A 136 2.37 -9.70 -15.08
CA PRO A 136 2.48 -11.01 -14.44
C PRO A 136 1.87 -12.10 -15.32
N THR A 137 2.45 -13.30 -15.29
CA THR A 137 1.91 -14.44 -16.04
C THR A 137 0.46 -14.71 -15.63
N ARG A 138 -0.44 -14.88 -16.61
CA ARG A 138 -1.90 -15.03 -16.41
C ARG A 138 -2.60 -13.80 -15.83
N CYS A 139 -2.01 -12.62 -15.92
CA CYS A 139 -2.71 -11.38 -15.60
C CYS A 139 -3.73 -11.07 -16.72
N GLU A 140 -5.00 -11.03 -16.37
CA GLU A 140 -6.10 -10.68 -17.29
C GLU A 140 -6.24 -9.16 -17.50
N LEU A 141 -5.50 -8.36 -16.74
CA LEU A 141 -5.54 -6.90 -16.81
C LEU A 141 -4.44 -6.35 -17.71
N THR A 142 -4.75 -5.27 -18.40
CA THR A 142 -3.77 -4.43 -19.09
C THR A 142 -3.00 -3.55 -18.10
N LEU A 143 -1.83 -3.03 -18.51
CA LEU A 143 -1.09 -2.05 -17.71
C LEU A 143 -1.93 -0.80 -17.38
N ALA A 144 -2.77 -0.34 -18.31
CA ALA A 144 -3.68 0.79 -18.09
C ALA A 144 -4.71 0.48 -16.98
N GLN A 145 -5.36 -0.69 -17.04
CA GLN A 145 -6.30 -1.12 -16.00
C GLN A 145 -5.62 -1.32 -14.63
N ILE A 146 -4.36 -1.74 -14.61
CA ILE A 146 -3.57 -1.82 -13.37
C ILE A 146 -3.28 -0.41 -12.83
N ALA A 147 -2.92 0.54 -13.69
CA ALA A 147 -2.66 1.92 -13.30
C ALA A 147 -3.91 2.60 -12.70
N GLU A 148 -5.09 2.35 -13.27
CA GLU A 148 -6.37 2.86 -12.74
C GLU A 148 -6.70 2.32 -11.33
N LYS A 149 -6.16 1.15 -10.98
CA LYS A 149 -6.39 0.53 -9.67
C LYS A 149 -5.49 1.08 -8.57
N LEU A 150 -4.30 1.60 -8.90
CA LEU A 150 -3.28 1.98 -7.92
C LEU A 150 -3.22 3.48 -7.67
N GLY A 151 -3.31 3.86 -6.39
CA GLY A 151 -3.08 5.23 -5.91
C GLY A 151 -1.61 5.49 -5.60
N VAL A 152 -0.88 4.46 -5.13
CA VAL A 152 0.56 4.52 -4.88
C VAL A 152 1.25 3.25 -5.33
N LEU A 153 2.47 3.41 -5.85
CA LEU A 153 3.31 2.28 -6.28
C LEU A 153 4.22 1.84 -5.13
N LYS A 154 4.33 0.53 -4.96
CA LYS A 154 5.44 -0.04 -4.19
C LYS A 154 6.73 0.22 -4.96
N TRP A 155 7.71 0.80 -4.28
CA TRP A 155 9.06 0.95 -4.83
C TRP A 155 9.96 -0.19 -4.35
N LYS A 156 10.77 -0.74 -5.26
CA LYS A 156 11.97 -1.50 -4.91
C LYS A 156 13.09 -1.21 -5.91
N ALA A 157 14.30 -1.01 -5.40
CA ALA A 157 15.46 -0.60 -6.21
C ALA A 157 15.86 -1.66 -7.25
N ASP A 158 15.69 -2.95 -6.94
CA ASP A 158 16.00 -4.09 -7.82
C ASP A 158 15.08 -4.16 -9.06
N TRP A 159 13.87 -3.61 -8.98
CA TRP A 159 12.94 -3.55 -10.12
C TRP A 159 13.43 -2.61 -11.23
N MET A 160 14.16 -1.54 -10.87
CA MET A 160 14.68 -0.58 -11.85
C MET A 160 15.88 -1.09 -12.64
N GLN A 161 16.69 -1.97 -12.03
CA GLN A 161 17.84 -2.57 -12.72
C GLN A 161 17.40 -3.44 -13.92
N HIS A 162 16.20 -4.02 -13.84
CA HIS A 162 15.60 -4.80 -14.92
C HIS A 162 14.89 -3.91 -15.97
N ALA A 163 14.34 -2.77 -15.55
CA ALA A 163 13.71 -1.80 -16.46
C ALA A 163 14.74 -1.04 -17.34
N GLY A 164 15.95 -0.83 -16.82
CA GLY A 164 17.03 -0.10 -17.53
C GLY A 164 17.69 -0.86 -18.68
N ALA A 165 17.47 -2.18 -18.80
CA ALA A 165 18.06 -2.99 -19.89
C ALA A 165 17.32 -2.84 -21.24
N ALA A 166 16.16 -2.16 -21.26
CA ALA A 166 15.31 -2.01 -22.44
C ALA A 166 15.35 -0.61 -23.08
N SER A 167 16.40 0.20 -22.84
CA SER A 167 16.61 1.43 -23.62
C SER A 167 17.37 1.13 -24.92
N PRO A 168 16.82 1.44 -26.11
CA PRO A 168 17.58 1.36 -27.34
C PRO A 168 18.69 2.40 -27.29
N SER A 169 19.91 1.96 -27.62
CA SER A 169 21.09 2.81 -27.74
C SER A 169 20.74 4.08 -28.54
N PRO A 170 21.16 5.29 -28.11
CA PRO A 170 20.91 6.48 -28.89
C PRO A 170 21.60 6.33 -30.24
N LYS A 171 20.81 6.21 -31.31
CA LYS A 171 21.33 6.32 -32.68
C LYS A 171 21.97 7.70 -32.77
N ARG A 172 23.31 7.72 -32.87
CA ARG A 172 24.09 8.90 -33.27
C ARG A 172 23.46 9.46 -34.55
N PHE A 173 22.73 10.56 -34.42
CA PHE A 173 22.43 11.42 -35.56
C PHE A 173 23.78 11.93 -36.05
N LYS A 174 24.20 11.45 -37.23
CA LYS A 174 25.32 12.08 -37.93
C LYS A 174 24.83 13.44 -38.42
N ASP A 175 25.55 14.47 -38.02
CA ASP A 175 25.35 15.85 -38.46
C ASP A 175 25.27 15.94 -39.99
N VAL A 176 24.09 16.31 -40.49
CA VAL A 176 23.93 16.81 -41.85
C VAL A 176 24.09 18.32 -41.78
N ARG A 177 25.33 18.80 -41.84
CA ARG A 177 25.65 20.19 -42.21
C ARG A 177 27.12 20.31 -42.59
N SER A 178 27.40 20.22 -43.89
CA SER A 178 28.58 20.84 -44.54
C SER A 178 28.45 20.68 -46.06
N GLN A 179 27.57 21.44 -46.70
CA GLN A 179 27.79 21.89 -48.09
C GLN A 179 27.24 23.31 -48.21
N SER A 180 28.12 24.28 -48.01
CA SER A 180 27.91 25.66 -48.45
C SER A 180 29.06 26.05 -49.38
N HIS A 181 28.68 26.35 -50.62
CA HIS A 181 29.29 27.28 -51.56
C HIS A 181 30.70 27.03 -52.10
N SER A 182 30.73 26.64 -53.37
CA SER A 182 31.76 27.07 -54.34
C SER A 182 31.08 27.46 -55.65
N HIS A 183 30.78 28.75 -55.83
CA HIS A 183 30.55 29.34 -57.14
C HIS A 183 31.35 30.64 -57.24
N THR A 184 32.43 30.57 -58.01
CA THR A 184 33.15 31.70 -58.57
C THR A 184 33.22 31.53 -60.09
N SER A 185 32.89 32.64 -60.75
CA SER A 185 33.40 33.10 -62.05
C SER A 185 32.81 32.50 -63.33
N HIS A 186 32.07 33.34 -64.06
CA HIS A 186 32.55 33.94 -65.30
C HIS A 186 32.05 35.39 -65.42
#